data_AF-A0AAE1Q7J6-F1
#
_entry.id   AF-A0AAE1Q7J6-F1
#
_cell.length_a   1.000
_cell.length_b   1.000
_cell.length_c   1.000
_cell.angle_alpha   90.00
_cell.angle_beta   90.00
_cell.angle_gamma   90.00
#
_symmetry.space_group_name_H-M   'P 1'
#
loop_
_entity.id
_entity.type
_entity.pdbx_description
1 polymer ?
#
loop_
_entity_poly.entity_id
_entity_poly.type
_entity_poly.pdbx_seq_one_letter_code
_entity_poly.pdbx_strand_id
1 'polypeptide(L)'
;MFKFGVTIVVFAAAVVVVVAAATPYPNIKAHQCMQKSHINESKVVGGEVVTRGETPYLISLQDNRWGGERHYCGGAIYNSHTIITAAHCVVAFNTDIFQVVAGEYDRSVTEGSEQKVGVSQAIVHPNYDSSTYENDIALLKLKHDLTFNEYVQPIQMPTKNTVVSGMCMVAGWGANVELVKQRKVTGELDCILKWKTT
;
A
#
# COMPACT_ATOMS: atom_id res chain seq x y z
N MET A 1 -37.13 43.35 53.57
CA MET A 1 -37.37 42.02 54.19
C MET A 1 -36.58 40.99 53.41
N PHE A 2 -35.54 40.43 54.04
CA PHE A 2 -34.71 39.35 53.50
C PHE A 2 -35.46 38.02 53.59
N LYS A 3 -35.44 37.21 52.53
CA LYS A 3 -35.56 35.76 52.62
C LYS A 3 -34.58 35.12 51.63
N PHE A 4 -33.59 34.43 52.18
CA PHE A 4 -32.74 33.48 51.48
C PHE A 4 -33.55 32.22 51.15
N GLY A 5 -33.35 31.69 49.95
CA GLY A 5 -33.82 30.38 49.54
C GLY A 5 -32.77 29.73 48.65
N VAL A 6 -31.91 28.92 49.26
CA VAL A 6 -30.95 28.05 48.56
C VAL A 6 -31.73 26.85 48.04
N THR A 7 -31.70 26.63 46.73
CA THR A 7 -32.12 25.37 46.11
C THR A 7 -30.93 24.84 45.31
N ILE A 8 -30.42 23.69 45.76
CA ILE A 8 -29.36 22.90 45.11
C ILE A 8 -30.01 22.01 44.03
N VAL A 9 -29.15 21.47 43.15
CA VAL A 9 -29.33 20.33 42.21
C VAL A 9 -30.01 20.68 40.87
N VAL A 10 -29.53 20.31 39.67
CA VAL A 10 -28.54 19.33 39.19
C VAL A 10 -27.91 19.90 37.91
N PHE A 11 -26.58 19.89 37.76
CA PHE A 11 -25.94 20.09 36.45
C PHE A 11 -26.18 18.85 35.59
N ALA A 12 -27.01 18.96 34.56
CA ALA A 12 -27.08 17.94 33.53
C ALA A 12 -25.78 17.99 32.71
N ALA A 13 -24.89 17.04 32.98
CA ALA A 13 -23.69 16.79 32.19
C ALA A 13 -24.10 16.32 30.79
N ALA A 14 -24.12 17.22 29.81
CA ALA A 14 -24.00 16.84 28.41
C ALA A 14 -22.50 16.61 28.15
N VAL A 15 -22.10 15.35 28.20
CA VAL A 15 -20.77 14.88 27.82
C VAL A 15 -20.61 15.17 26.32
N VAL A 16 -19.89 16.23 25.97
CA VAL A 16 -19.38 16.41 24.61
C VAL A 16 -18.10 15.57 24.51
N VAL A 17 -18.26 14.30 24.15
CA VAL A 17 -17.16 13.48 23.64
C VAL A 17 -16.89 13.95 22.21
N VAL A 18 -15.94 14.86 22.03
CA VAL A 18 -15.26 14.99 20.74
C VAL A 18 -13.89 14.37 20.93
N VAL A 19 -13.84 13.05 20.78
CA VAL A 19 -12.59 12.32 20.53
C VAL A 19 -12.71 11.73 19.14
N ALA A 20 -12.12 12.43 18.20
CA ALA A 20 -11.40 11.80 17.10
C ALA A 20 -10.23 12.73 16.81
N ALA A 21 -9.13 12.48 17.54
CA ALA A 21 -7.83 12.92 17.08
C ALA A 21 -7.63 12.28 15.69
N ALA A 22 -7.88 13.07 14.63
CA ALA A 22 -7.19 12.81 13.39
C ALA A 22 -5.71 12.98 13.74
N THR A 23 -4.99 11.88 13.97
CA THR A 23 -3.54 11.94 13.92
C THR A 23 -3.21 12.30 12.49
N PRO A 24 -2.81 13.56 12.19
CA PRO A 24 -2.30 13.85 10.87
C PRO A 24 -0.98 13.11 10.85
N TYR A 25 -0.83 12.04 10.06
CA TYR A 25 0.50 11.45 9.86
C TYR A 25 1.38 12.57 9.33
N PRO A 26 2.27 13.14 10.17
CA PRO A 26 3.04 14.29 9.76
C PRO A 26 4.05 13.73 8.76
N ASN A 27 4.09 14.33 7.56
CA ASN A 27 5.06 14.09 6.49
C ASN A 27 4.68 13.16 5.33
N ILE A 28 3.40 12.88 5.04
CA ILE A 28 3.06 12.38 3.70
C ILE A 28 3.03 13.56 2.73
N LYS A 29 4.20 13.90 2.16
CA LYS A 29 4.22 14.79 0.98
C LYS A 29 3.44 14.09 -0.11
N ALA A 30 2.37 14.71 -0.60
CA ALA A 30 1.76 14.29 -1.86
C ALA A 30 2.90 14.25 -2.89
N HIS A 31 3.21 13.07 -3.44
CA HIS A 31 4.21 12.93 -4.48
C HIS A 31 3.69 13.65 -5.72
N GLN A 32 4.00 14.94 -5.84
CA GLN A 32 3.88 15.65 -7.10
C GLN A 32 4.80 14.96 -8.10
N CYS A 33 4.25 14.54 -9.23
CA CYS A 33 4.98 13.91 -10.32
C CYS A 33 6.10 14.85 -10.80
N MET A 34 7.33 14.63 -10.32
CA MET A 34 8.48 15.46 -10.69
C MET A 34 8.89 15.21 -12.15
N GLN A 35 9.21 16.31 -12.84
CA GLN A 35 9.64 16.36 -14.24
C GLN A 35 11.12 15.93 -14.40
N LYS A 36 11.48 15.58 -15.63
CA LYS A 36 12.71 14.93 -16.14
C LYS A 36 14.07 15.39 -15.58
N SER A 37 15.00 14.44 -15.48
CA SER A 37 16.43 14.65 -15.69
C SER A 37 17.01 13.49 -16.51
N HIS A 38 17.69 13.80 -17.60
CA HIS A 38 18.47 12.89 -18.46
C HIS A 38 19.69 12.34 -17.71
N ILE A 39 19.97 11.02 -17.72
CA ILE A 39 21.32 10.41 -17.93
C ILE A 39 21.19 8.97 -18.50
N ASN A 40 22.18 8.59 -19.31
CA ASN A 40 22.38 7.37 -20.11
C ASN A 40 22.59 6.05 -19.34
N GLU A 41 22.18 4.98 -20.04
CA GLU A 41 22.66 3.58 -20.05
C GLU A 41 22.65 2.74 -18.76
N SER A 42 21.55 2.00 -18.54
CA SER A 42 21.51 0.52 -18.48
C SER A 42 20.06 0.05 -18.27
N LYS A 43 19.70 -1.09 -18.87
CA LYS A 43 18.31 -1.49 -19.13
C LYS A 43 17.71 -2.41 -18.05
N VAL A 44 16.68 -1.92 -17.37
CA VAL A 44 15.29 -2.39 -17.59
C VAL A 44 14.72 -1.53 -18.72
N VAL A 45 13.93 -2.07 -19.66
CA VAL A 45 13.58 -1.32 -20.89
C VAL A 45 12.85 -0.01 -20.55
N GLY A 46 13.60 1.10 -20.56
CA GLY A 46 13.10 2.47 -20.49
C GLY A 46 12.85 3.08 -19.11
N GLY A 47 13.44 2.56 -18.01
CA GLY A 47 13.30 3.19 -16.69
C GLY A 47 14.60 3.37 -15.92
N GLU A 48 14.52 4.11 -14.81
CA GLU A 48 15.65 4.51 -13.95
C GLU A 48 15.57 3.82 -12.58
N VAL A 49 16.74 3.49 -11.99
CA VAL A 49 16.82 3.00 -10.61
C VAL A 49 16.23 4.05 -9.67
N VAL A 50 15.27 3.64 -8.84
CA VAL A 50 14.67 4.56 -7.85
C VAL A 50 15.66 4.85 -6.72
N THR A 51 15.51 5.98 -6.05
CA THR A 51 16.28 6.21 -4.82
C THR A 51 15.74 5.32 -3.69
N ARG A 52 16.62 4.81 -2.82
CA ARG A 52 16.18 4.06 -1.62
C ARG A 52 15.19 4.90 -0.81
N GLY A 53 14.03 4.33 -0.50
CA GLY A 53 12.93 5.02 0.19
C GLY A 53 12.02 5.88 -0.71
N GLU A 54 12.23 5.96 -2.03
CA GLU A 54 11.34 6.70 -2.95
C GLU A 54 9.97 6.02 -3.11
N THR A 55 9.90 4.71 -2.88
CA THR A 55 8.67 3.90 -2.97
C THR A 55 8.39 3.13 -1.68
N PRO A 56 8.15 3.80 -0.54
CA PRO A 56 8.05 3.16 0.76
C PRO A 56 6.78 2.30 0.93
N TYR A 57 5.85 2.40 -0.02
CA TYR A 57 4.64 1.61 -0.10
C TYR A 57 4.78 0.34 -0.92
N LEU A 58 5.85 0.19 -1.69
CA LEU A 58 6.06 -0.97 -2.55
C LEU A 58 6.45 -2.18 -1.69
N ILE A 59 5.81 -3.32 -1.94
CA ILE A 59 6.18 -4.59 -1.30
C ILE A 59 6.60 -5.62 -2.32
N SER A 60 7.36 -6.60 -1.83
CA SER A 60 7.76 -7.79 -2.55
C SER A 60 6.97 -8.98 -2.00
N LEU A 61 6.16 -9.62 -2.85
CA LEU A 61 5.58 -10.93 -2.54
C LEU A 61 6.61 -11.99 -2.85
N GLN A 62 7.01 -12.72 -1.81
CA GLN A 62 8.03 -13.75 -1.90
C GLN A 62 7.45 -15.12 -1.57
N ASP A 63 7.67 -16.06 -2.47
CA ASP A 63 7.47 -17.48 -2.22
C ASP A 63 8.54 -17.91 -1.23
N ASN A 64 8.11 -18.40 -0.06
CA ASN A 64 8.99 -18.78 1.05
C ASN A 64 9.13 -20.31 1.19
N ARG A 65 8.65 -21.07 0.22
CA ARG A 65 8.75 -22.54 0.22
C ARG A 65 10.21 -22.98 0.18
N TRP A 66 10.51 -24.07 0.87
CA TRP A 66 11.83 -24.71 0.88
C TRP A 66 12.98 -23.81 1.36
N GLY A 67 12.68 -22.73 2.09
CA GLY A 67 13.68 -21.78 2.58
C GLY A 67 14.24 -20.83 1.52
N GLY A 68 13.68 -20.83 0.30
CA GLY A 68 13.98 -19.81 -0.70
C GLY A 68 13.09 -18.58 -0.49
N GLU A 69 13.62 -17.38 -0.73
CA GLU A 69 12.89 -16.10 -0.63
C GLU A 69 12.74 -15.49 -2.03
N ARG A 70 11.89 -16.11 -2.86
CA ARG A 70 11.79 -15.77 -4.28
C ARG A 70 10.66 -14.80 -4.53
N HIS A 71 11.00 -13.54 -4.84
CA HIS A 71 10.05 -12.58 -5.37
C HIS A 71 9.35 -13.12 -6.62
N TYR A 72 8.04 -12.93 -6.69
CA TYR A 72 7.25 -13.28 -7.87
C TYR A 72 6.20 -12.22 -8.24
N CYS A 73 5.80 -11.36 -7.30
CA CYS A 73 4.82 -10.30 -7.52
C CYS A 73 5.09 -9.08 -6.64
N GLY A 74 4.52 -7.94 -7.02
CA GLY A 74 4.50 -6.74 -6.20
C GLY A 74 3.17 -6.51 -5.47
N GLY A 75 3.10 -5.41 -4.75
CA GLY A 75 1.88 -4.90 -4.12
C GLY A 75 2.12 -3.52 -3.51
N ALA A 76 1.09 -2.97 -2.89
CA ALA A 76 1.15 -1.69 -2.21
C ALA A 76 0.61 -1.79 -0.78
N ILE A 77 1.28 -1.14 0.18
CA ILE A 77 0.81 -1.02 1.55
C ILE A 77 -0.42 -0.10 1.57
N TYR A 78 -1.57 -0.60 2.03
CA TYR A 78 -2.76 0.24 2.26
C TYR A 78 -2.78 0.80 3.68
N ASN A 79 -2.46 -0.03 4.67
CA ASN A 79 -2.27 0.35 6.06
C ASN A 79 -1.32 -0.66 6.75
N SER A 80 -1.09 -0.53 8.06
CA SER A 80 -0.13 -1.37 8.79
C SER A 80 -0.45 -2.86 8.69
N HIS A 81 -1.70 -3.23 8.45
CA HIS A 81 -2.18 -4.60 8.49
C HIS A 81 -2.66 -5.14 7.12
N THR A 82 -2.75 -4.28 6.09
CA THR A 82 -3.40 -4.62 4.82
C THR A 82 -2.55 -4.21 3.63
N ILE A 83 -2.37 -5.16 2.71
CA ILE A 83 -1.70 -4.96 1.41
C ILE A 83 -2.72 -5.07 0.28
N ILE A 84 -2.56 -4.25 -0.75
CA ILE A 84 -3.27 -4.35 -2.03
C ILE A 84 -2.33 -5.03 -3.03
N THR A 85 -2.82 -6.02 -3.77
CA THR A 85 -2.08 -6.69 -4.85
C THR A 85 -3.04 -7.13 -5.95
N ALA A 86 -2.53 -7.77 -7.00
CA ALA A 86 -3.34 -8.36 -8.05
C ALA A 86 -3.92 -9.71 -7.60
N ALA A 87 -5.12 -10.05 -8.06
CA ALA A 87 -5.74 -11.34 -7.78
C ALA A 87 -4.94 -12.51 -8.37
N HIS A 88 -4.46 -12.36 -9.61
CA HIS A 88 -3.68 -13.40 -10.28
C HIS A 88 -2.39 -13.76 -9.54
N CYS A 89 -1.84 -12.84 -8.74
CA CYS A 89 -0.65 -13.10 -7.92
C CYS A 89 -0.92 -14.09 -6.79
N VAL A 90 -2.16 -14.21 -6.32
CA VAL A 90 -2.45 -14.90 -5.05
C VAL A 90 -3.49 -16.02 -5.20
N VAL A 91 -4.32 -15.98 -6.25
CA VAL A 91 -5.42 -16.93 -6.46
C VAL A 91 -4.97 -18.40 -6.51
N ALA A 92 -3.75 -18.66 -6.95
CA ALA A 92 -3.19 -20.01 -7.08
C ALA A 92 -2.37 -20.48 -5.85
N PHE A 93 -2.27 -19.66 -4.80
CA PHE A 93 -1.38 -19.90 -3.66
C PHE A 93 -2.13 -19.93 -2.33
N ASN A 94 -1.79 -20.89 -1.47
CA ASN A 94 -2.18 -20.83 -0.06
C ASN A 94 -1.40 -19.74 0.66
N THR A 95 -1.99 -19.11 1.68
CA THR A 95 -1.33 -18.01 2.40
C THR A 95 -0.09 -18.44 3.20
N ASP A 96 0.06 -19.73 3.48
CA ASP A 96 1.21 -20.25 4.24
C ASP A 96 2.48 -20.46 3.39
N ILE A 97 2.40 -20.29 2.07
CA ILE A 97 3.52 -20.52 1.14
C ILE A 97 4.12 -19.24 0.55
N PHE A 98 3.68 -18.08 1.04
CA PHE A 98 4.28 -16.80 0.67
C PHE A 98 4.23 -15.80 1.83
N GLN A 99 5.05 -14.76 1.69
CA GLN A 99 5.15 -13.66 2.65
C GLN A 99 5.20 -12.32 1.92
N VAL A 100 4.86 -11.27 2.67
CA VAL A 100 5.04 -9.87 2.27
C VAL A 100 6.37 -9.39 2.83
N VAL A 101 7.18 -8.77 1.99
CA VAL A 101 8.40 -8.08 2.40
C VAL A 101 8.27 -6.60 2.07
N ALA A 102 8.17 -5.77 3.11
CA ALA A 102 8.15 -4.31 3.00
C ALA A 102 9.53 -3.73 3.33
N GLY A 103 9.87 -2.54 2.80
CA GLY A 103 11.17 -1.90 3.06
C GLY A 103 12.35 -2.55 2.32
N GLU A 104 12.04 -3.40 1.34
CA GLU A 104 12.98 -4.00 0.39
C GLU A 104 13.42 -2.95 -0.64
N TYR A 105 14.71 -2.96 -1.01
CA TYR A 105 15.25 -2.11 -2.06
C TYR A 105 16.18 -2.92 -2.98
N ASP A 106 17.27 -3.47 -2.45
CA ASP A 106 18.18 -4.37 -3.17
C ASP A 106 18.03 -5.83 -2.72
N ARG A 107 17.28 -6.58 -3.53
CA ARG A 107 16.97 -8.00 -3.30
C ARG A 107 18.20 -8.93 -3.33
N SER A 108 19.38 -8.44 -3.70
CA SER A 108 20.62 -9.22 -3.67
C SER A 108 21.28 -9.25 -2.29
N VAL A 109 20.85 -8.37 -1.39
CA VAL A 109 21.40 -8.21 -0.04
C VAL A 109 20.28 -8.10 1.00
N THR A 110 20.62 -8.19 2.28
CA THR A 110 19.70 -7.83 3.37
C THR A 110 20.19 -6.53 3.97
N GLU A 111 19.43 -5.46 3.81
CA GLU A 111 19.84 -4.10 4.18
C GLU A 111 19.41 -3.71 5.60
N GLY A 112 18.57 -4.53 6.24
CA GLY A 112 18.07 -4.34 7.61
C GLY A 112 16.81 -3.47 7.70
N SER A 113 16.33 -2.93 6.59
CA SER A 113 15.05 -2.22 6.52
C SER A 113 13.86 -3.14 6.28
N GLU A 114 14.11 -4.40 5.90
CA GLU A 114 13.09 -5.34 5.46
C GLU A 114 12.23 -5.84 6.62
N GLN A 115 10.91 -5.74 6.44
CA GLN A 115 9.92 -6.34 7.34
C GLN A 115 9.26 -7.51 6.61
N LYS A 116 9.63 -8.73 7.02
CA LYS A 116 9.08 -9.98 6.48
C LYS A 116 7.90 -10.41 7.33
N VAL A 117 6.71 -10.44 6.73
CA VAL A 117 5.45 -10.73 7.44
C VAL A 117 4.64 -11.74 6.66
N GLY A 118 4.22 -12.82 7.34
CA GLY A 118 3.32 -13.81 6.77
C GLY A 118 1.92 -13.26 6.53
N VAL A 119 1.16 -13.92 5.65
CA VAL A 119 -0.21 -13.53 5.30
C VAL A 119 -1.20 -14.40 6.06
N SER A 120 -2.17 -13.79 6.74
CA SER A 120 -3.24 -14.47 7.47
C SER A 120 -4.45 -14.77 6.59
N GLN A 121 -4.73 -13.89 5.61
CA GLN A 121 -5.85 -14.05 4.69
C GLN A 121 -5.57 -13.38 3.35
N ALA A 122 -5.92 -14.04 2.25
CA ALA A 122 -6.01 -13.44 0.93
C ALA A 122 -7.49 -13.31 0.52
N ILE A 123 -7.92 -12.09 0.21
CA ILE A 123 -9.29 -11.76 -0.17
C ILE A 123 -9.26 -11.32 -1.63
N VAL A 124 -9.55 -12.27 -2.53
CA VAL A 124 -9.67 -12.01 -3.97
C VAL A 124 -11.00 -11.31 -4.27
N HIS A 125 -11.01 -10.39 -5.22
CA HIS A 125 -12.26 -9.77 -5.67
C HIS A 125 -13.28 -10.84 -6.09
N PRO A 126 -14.54 -10.79 -5.62
CA PRO A 126 -15.52 -11.87 -5.86
C PRO A 126 -15.85 -12.09 -7.34
N ASN A 127 -15.70 -11.04 -8.15
CA ASN A 127 -15.90 -11.08 -9.60
C ASN A 127 -14.58 -11.17 -10.40
N TYR A 128 -13.48 -11.62 -9.79
CA TYR A 128 -12.24 -11.84 -10.54
C TYR A 128 -12.44 -12.96 -11.57
N ASP A 129 -12.05 -12.70 -12.81
CA ASP A 129 -12.09 -13.66 -13.91
C ASP A 129 -10.66 -13.97 -14.38
N SER A 130 -10.23 -15.22 -14.17
CA SER A 130 -8.88 -15.67 -14.54
C SER A 130 -8.64 -15.79 -16.05
N SER A 131 -9.69 -15.78 -16.87
CA SER A 131 -9.60 -15.85 -18.33
C SER A 131 -9.42 -14.47 -18.96
N THR A 132 -10.08 -13.45 -18.41
CA THR A 132 -10.08 -12.08 -18.93
C THR A 132 -9.21 -11.10 -18.11
N TYR A 133 -8.80 -11.50 -16.90
CA TYR A 133 -8.17 -10.63 -15.89
C TYR A 133 -9.06 -9.44 -15.46
N GLU A 134 -10.38 -9.54 -15.67
CA GLU A 134 -11.31 -8.56 -15.11
C GLU A 134 -11.31 -8.64 -13.58
N ASN A 135 -11.39 -7.46 -12.93
CA ASN A 135 -11.34 -7.31 -11.48
C ASN A 135 -10.12 -7.96 -10.81
N ASP A 136 -8.95 -7.85 -11.45
CA ASP A 136 -7.67 -8.39 -10.98
C ASP A 136 -7.10 -7.61 -9.77
N ILE A 137 -7.77 -7.74 -8.63
CA ILE A 137 -7.40 -7.10 -7.37
C ILE A 137 -7.67 -8.05 -6.20
N ALA A 138 -6.75 -8.04 -5.24
CA ALA A 138 -6.87 -8.76 -3.98
C ALA A 138 -6.34 -7.93 -2.81
N LEU A 139 -6.88 -8.20 -1.62
CA LEU A 139 -6.38 -7.68 -0.36
C LEU A 139 -5.71 -8.81 0.43
N LEU A 140 -4.55 -8.52 1.00
CA LEU A 140 -3.89 -9.43 1.93
C LEU A 140 -3.97 -8.85 3.34
N LYS A 141 -4.44 -9.67 4.28
CA LYS A 141 -4.33 -9.40 5.73
C LYS A 141 -3.05 -10.03 6.25
N LEU A 142 -2.30 -9.27 7.02
CA LEU A 142 -1.01 -9.70 7.55
C LEU A 142 -1.21 -10.51 8.84
N LYS A 143 -0.25 -11.36 9.21
CA LYS A 143 -0.25 -12.05 10.52
C LYS A 143 0.12 -11.07 11.66
N HIS A 144 0.92 -10.05 11.36
CA HIS A 144 1.31 -8.98 12.28
C HIS A 144 1.35 -7.63 11.56
N ASP A 145 1.30 -6.54 12.32
CA ASP A 145 1.32 -5.19 11.75
C ASP A 145 2.74 -4.79 11.32
N LEU A 146 2.83 -4.08 10.19
CA LEU A 146 4.02 -3.37 9.77
C LEU A 146 4.29 -2.18 10.69
N THR A 147 5.56 -1.96 11.01
CA THR A 147 6.02 -0.77 11.71
C THR A 147 6.39 0.31 10.70
N PHE A 148 5.65 1.42 10.67
CA PHE A 148 5.94 2.49 9.72
C PHE A 148 7.22 3.24 10.06
N ASN A 149 8.03 3.50 9.04
CA ASN A 149 9.31 4.20 9.11
C ASN A 149 9.63 4.87 7.76
N GLU A 150 10.84 5.38 7.56
CA GLU A 150 11.22 6.06 6.31
C GLU A 150 11.19 5.17 5.04
N TYR A 151 11.24 3.84 5.19
CA TYR A 151 11.23 2.86 4.09
C TYR A 151 9.90 2.09 3.97
N VAL A 152 9.00 2.22 4.94
CA VAL A 152 7.73 1.48 5.04
C VAL A 152 6.60 2.45 5.39
N GLN A 153 5.77 2.79 4.40
CA GLN A 153 4.66 3.74 4.55
C GLN A 153 3.48 3.31 3.67
N PRO A 154 2.23 3.63 4.05
CA PRO A 154 1.07 3.35 3.23
C PRO A 154 1.01 4.26 1.98
N ILE A 155 0.45 3.73 0.89
CA ILE A 155 0.09 4.52 -0.29
C ILE A 155 -1.16 5.36 -0.01
N GLN A 156 -1.23 6.55 -0.58
CA GLN A 156 -2.47 7.33 -0.58
C GLN A 156 -3.46 6.76 -1.60
N MET A 157 -4.67 6.45 -1.15
CA MET A 157 -5.73 5.99 -2.05
C MET A 157 -6.45 7.18 -2.69
N PRO A 158 -6.80 7.10 -3.98
CA PRO A 158 -7.67 8.09 -4.59
C PRO A 158 -9.05 8.05 -3.96
N THR A 159 -9.73 9.20 -3.94
CA THR A 159 -11.15 9.24 -3.57
C THR A 159 -12.01 8.55 -4.63
N LYS A 160 -13.21 8.12 -4.24
CA LYS A 160 -14.15 7.50 -5.19
C LYS A 160 -14.41 8.45 -6.38
N ASN A 161 -14.36 7.90 -7.59
CA ASN A 161 -14.54 8.63 -8.86
C ASN A 161 -13.49 9.73 -9.13
N THR A 162 -12.31 9.68 -8.50
CA THR A 162 -11.19 10.52 -8.92
C THR A 162 -10.77 10.17 -10.34
N VAL A 163 -10.85 11.14 -11.24
CA VAL A 163 -10.25 11.03 -12.57
C VAL A 163 -8.75 11.27 -12.42
N VAL A 164 -7.95 10.23 -12.59
CA VAL A 164 -6.49 10.34 -12.58
C VAL A 164 -6.03 10.67 -14.00
N SER A 165 -5.27 11.76 -14.16
CA SER A 165 -4.67 12.15 -15.44
C SER A 165 -3.22 12.57 -15.23
N GLY A 166 -2.34 12.23 -16.17
CA GLY A 166 -0.93 12.63 -16.13
C GLY A 166 0.02 11.44 -16.15
N MET A 167 1.29 11.70 -15.83
CA MET A 167 2.32 10.67 -15.79
C MET A 167 2.27 9.91 -14.47
N CYS A 168 2.04 8.60 -14.54
CA CYS A 168 2.20 7.71 -13.39
C CYS A 168 3.63 7.16 -13.32
N MET A 169 4.06 6.77 -12.12
CA MET A 169 5.25 5.99 -11.87
C MET A 169 4.86 4.52 -11.71
N VAL A 170 5.51 3.65 -12.46
CA VAL A 170 5.49 2.19 -12.22
C VAL A 170 6.81 1.82 -11.60
N ALA A 171 6.80 1.06 -10.50
CA ALA A 171 8.00 0.60 -9.80
C ALA A 171 7.89 -0.89 -9.48
N GLY A 172 9.01 -1.61 -9.52
CA GLY A 172 9.08 -3.04 -9.23
C GLY A 172 10.41 -3.65 -9.66
N TRP A 173 10.62 -4.92 -9.30
CA TRP A 173 11.84 -5.69 -9.58
C TRP A 173 11.63 -6.68 -10.74
N GLY A 174 11.23 -6.15 -11.91
CA GLY A 174 11.04 -6.92 -13.14
C GLY A 174 12.31 -7.68 -13.54
N ALA A 175 12.21 -8.62 -14.50
CA ALA A 175 13.33 -9.48 -14.91
C ALA A 175 14.62 -8.65 -15.13
N ASN A 176 15.55 -8.82 -14.20
CA ASN A 176 16.78 -8.06 -13.91
C ASN A 176 16.67 -7.03 -12.75
N VAL A 177 16.61 -7.59 -11.53
CA VAL A 177 17.14 -7.20 -10.19
C VAL A 177 17.02 -5.76 -9.66
N GLU A 178 16.60 -4.76 -10.43
CA GLU A 178 16.58 -3.36 -9.97
C GLU A 178 15.16 -2.80 -9.88
N LEU A 179 14.93 -1.91 -8.90
CA LEU A 179 13.70 -1.13 -8.80
C LEU A 179 13.66 -0.06 -9.89
N VAL A 180 12.77 -0.21 -10.85
CA VAL A 180 12.75 0.67 -12.02
C VAL A 180 11.48 1.50 -12.18
N LYS A 181 11.65 2.81 -12.39
CA LYS A 181 10.60 3.81 -12.67
C LYS A 181 10.26 3.90 -14.16
N GLN A 182 9.04 3.52 -14.58
CA GLN A 182 8.56 3.84 -15.94
C GLN A 182 7.81 5.18 -15.96
N ARG A 183 7.97 5.93 -17.07
CA ARG A 183 7.25 7.18 -17.35
C ARG A 183 6.29 6.96 -18.52
N LYS A 184 5.01 7.30 -18.27
CA LYS A 184 3.86 7.44 -19.21
C LYS A 184 2.87 6.27 -19.17
N VAL A 185 1.80 6.48 -18.40
CA VAL A 185 0.51 5.83 -18.59
C VAL A 185 -0.41 6.91 -19.15
N THR A 186 -0.93 6.75 -20.37
CA THR A 186 -1.97 7.60 -20.94
C THR A 186 -3.24 6.76 -21.06
N GLY A 187 -4.24 7.03 -20.23
CA GLY A 187 -5.51 6.32 -20.21
C GLY A 187 -6.35 6.68 -18.97
N GLU A 188 -7.64 6.41 -19.03
CA GLU A 188 -8.57 6.49 -17.91
C GLU A 188 -8.26 5.31 -16.95
N LEU A 189 -7.79 5.59 -15.75
CA LEU A 189 -7.61 4.55 -14.73
C LEU A 189 -8.98 4.21 -14.14
N ASP A 190 -9.70 3.28 -14.77
CA ASP A 190 -10.96 2.73 -14.24
C ASP A 190 -10.72 1.68 -13.14
N CYS A 191 -9.45 1.40 -12.84
CA CYS A 191 -9.07 0.51 -11.75
C CYS A 191 -9.09 1.30 -10.43
N ILE A 192 -10.10 1.04 -9.57
CA ILE A 192 -9.98 0.87 -8.10
C ILE A 192 -11.38 0.92 -7.42
N LEU A 193 -12.48 1.36 -8.04
CA LEU A 193 -13.64 1.84 -7.24
C LEU A 193 -15.03 1.27 -7.57
N LYS A 194 -15.14 -0.03 -7.84
CA LYS A 194 -16.43 -0.75 -7.79
C LYS A 194 -16.40 -2.02 -6.95
N TRP A 195 -15.90 -1.95 -5.71
CA TRP A 195 -16.33 -2.89 -4.68
C TRP A 195 -17.79 -2.57 -4.29
N LYS A 196 -18.75 -3.35 -4.77
CA LYS A 196 -20.09 -3.42 -4.16
C LYS A 196 -20.00 -4.41 -3.01
N THR A 197 -20.03 -3.91 -1.78
CA THR A 197 -20.39 -4.73 -0.62
C THR A 197 -21.88 -5.05 -0.75
N THR A 198 -22.23 -6.31 -0.96
CA THR A 198 -23.58 -6.82 -0.66
C THR A 198 -23.75 -6.96 0.84
#